data_AF-A0A2V7P2E2-F1
#
_entry.id   AF-A0A2V7P2E2-F1
#
_cell.length_a   1.000
_cell.length_b   1.000
_cell.length_c   1.000
_cell.angle_alpha   90.00
_cell.angle_beta   90.00
_cell.angle_gamma   90.00
#
_symmetry.space_group_name_H-M   'P 1'
#
loop_
_entity.id
_entity.type
_entity.pdbx_description
1 polymer ?
#
loop_
_entity_poly.entity_id
_entity_poly.type
_entity_poly.pdbx_seq_one_letter_code
_entity_poly.pdbx_strand_id
1 'polypeptide(L)' 'GAVLVVSQFTLYGDARKGRRPSFTEAAPPAVAVPLYERFVALLRERSGGARVETGEFGAMMDVELVNAGPVTLILER' A
#
# COMPACT_ATOMS: atom_id res chain seq x y z
N GLY A 1 -13.31 6.35 12.05
CA GLY A 1 -12.69 5.11 11.55
C GLY A 1 -11.21 5.10 11.88
N ALA A 2 -10.49 4.07 11.46
CA ALA A 2 -9.03 4.00 11.52
C ALA A 2 -8.51 3.53 10.16
N VAL A 3 -7.23 3.78 9.88
CA VAL A 3 -6.58 3.34 8.64
C VAL A 3 -5.34 2.54 8.98
N LEU A 4 -5.15 1.40 8.31
CA LEU A 4 -3.90 0.65 8.28
C LEU A 4 -3.27 0.80 6.90
N VAL A 5 -2.04 1.30 6.83
CA VAL A 5 -1.32 1.51 5.56
C VAL A 5 -0.17 0.50 5.44
N VAL A 6 -0.26 -0.38 4.45
CA VAL A 6 0.78 -1.37 4.12
C VAL A 6 1.34 -1.08 2.73
N SER A 7 2.67 -1.01 2.60
CA SER A 7 3.32 -0.84 1.30
C SER A 7 3.15 -2.10 0.44
N GLN A 8 2.65 -1.97 -0.80
CA GLN A 8 2.36 -3.13 -1.66
C GLN A 8 2.82 -2.91 -3.12
N PHE A 9 4.11 -3.16 -3.40
CA PHE A 9 4.66 -2.98 -4.76
C PHE A 9 4.03 -3.93 -5.79
N THR A 10 3.51 -5.08 -5.36
CA THR A 10 2.97 -6.10 -6.27
C THR A 10 1.69 -5.66 -6.98
N LEU A 11 1.06 -4.56 -6.56
CA LEU A 11 -0.06 -3.96 -7.28
C LEU A 11 0.34 -3.52 -8.71
N TYR A 12 1.62 -3.25 -8.94
CA TYR A 12 2.19 -2.99 -10.28
C TYR A 12 2.56 -4.26 -11.07
N GLY A 13 2.18 -5.45 -10.60
CA GLY A 13 2.51 -6.72 -11.22
C GLY A 13 1.86 -6.90 -12.61
N ASP A 14 2.66 -6.88 -13.67
CA ASP A 14 2.22 -7.22 -15.03
C ASP A 14 2.36 -8.74 -15.27
N ALA A 15 1.23 -9.44 -15.26
CA ALA A 15 1.14 -10.88 -15.49
C ALA A 15 0.71 -11.27 -16.91
N ARG A 16 0.63 -10.33 -17.86
CA ARG A 16 0.11 -10.62 -19.22
C ARG A 16 0.98 -11.57 -20.05
N LYS A 17 2.28 -11.69 -19.73
CA LYS A 17 3.27 -12.46 -20.52
C LYS A 17 3.61 -13.85 -19.96
N GLY A 18 2.92 -14.32 -18.92
CA GLY A 18 3.14 -15.67 -18.36
C GLY A 18 2.82 -15.80 -16.88
N ARG A 19 3.34 -16.85 -16.25
CA ARG A 19 3.06 -17.19 -14.84
C ARG A 19 3.86 -16.38 -13.81
N ARG A 20 4.90 -15.66 -14.24
CA ARG A 20 5.73 -14.81 -13.38
C ARG A 20 5.43 -13.34 -13.70
N PRO A 21 4.79 -12.58 -12.79
CA PRO A 21 4.57 -11.16 -12.99
C PRO A 21 5.89 -10.39 -13.10
N SER A 22 5.90 -9.35 -13.93
CA SER A 22 6.96 -8.32 -13.93
C SER A 22 6.56 -7.15 -13.03
N PHE A 23 7.52 -6.50 -12.40
CA PHE A 23 7.29 -5.35 -11.50
C PHE A 23 8.06 -4.10 -11.95
N THR A 24 8.38 -3.99 -13.23
CA THR A 24 9.18 -2.89 -13.80
C THR A 24 8.59 -1.52 -13.55
N GLU A 25 7.26 -1.42 -13.47
CA GLU A 25 6.55 -0.16 -13.22
C GLU A 25 6.52 0.24 -11.73
N ALA A 26 6.92 -0.65 -10.82
CA ALA A 26 7.06 -0.30 -9.41
C ALA A 26 8.32 0.56 -9.21
N ALA A 27 8.16 1.67 -8.49
CA ALA A 27 9.30 2.53 -8.14
C ALA A 27 10.33 1.76 -7.28
N PRO A 28 11.64 2.00 -7.49
CA PRO A 28 12.68 1.39 -6.66
C PRO A 28 12.63 1.91 -5.21
N PRO A 29 13.18 1.18 -4.22
CA PRO A 29 13.09 1.55 -2.80
C PRO A 29 13.54 2.98 -2.49
N ALA A 30 14.62 3.45 -3.13
CA ALA A 30 15.15 4.81 -2.93
C ALA A 30 14.14 5.92 -3.27
N VAL A 31 13.17 5.64 -4.16
CA VAL A 31 12.08 6.55 -4.52
C VAL A 31 10.81 6.20 -3.75
N ALA A 32 10.51 4.91 -3.58
CA ALA A 32 9.27 4.45 -2.97
C ALA A 32 9.17 4.73 -1.45
N VAL A 33 10.27 4.61 -0.69
CA VAL A 33 10.28 4.84 0.76
C VAL A 33 9.91 6.29 1.10
N PRO A 34 10.56 7.33 0.53
CA PRO A 34 10.17 8.72 0.80
C PRO A 34 8.72 9.04 0.39
N LEU A 35 8.25 8.44 -0.72
CA LEU A 35 6.87 8.63 -1.17
C LEU A 35 5.86 7.99 -0.21
N TYR A 36 6.15 6.78 0.28
CA TYR A 36 5.35 6.08 1.28
C TYR A 36 5.28 6.87 2.59
N GLU A 37 6.42 7.32 3.12
CA GLU A 37 6.48 8.11 4.35
C GLU A 37 5.71 9.42 4.21
N ARG A 38 5.87 10.11 3.08
CA ARG A 38 5.11 11.33 2.76
C ARG A 38 3.60 11.06 2.67
N PHE A 39 3.20 9.94 2.06
CA PHE A 39 1.79 9.54 2.00
C PHE A 39 1.22 9.33 3.41
N VAL A 40 1.91 8.59 4.27
CA VAL A 40 1.49 8.35 5.66
C VAL A 40 1.39 9.67 6.44
N ALA A 41 2.37 10.57 6.28
CA ALA A 41 2.37 11.87 6.96
C ALA A 41 1.16 12.73 6.54
N LEU A 42 0.90 12.83 5.23
CA LEU A 42 -0.26 13.56 4.70
C LEU A 42 -1.58 12.93 5.16
N LEU A 43 -1.65 11.61 5.24
CA LEU A 43 -2.85 10.92 5.72
C LEU A 43 -3.11 11.24 7.19
N ARG A 44 -2.08 11.19 8.04
CA ARG A 44 -2.19 11.56 9.46
C ARG A 44 -2.71 12.98 9.62
N GLU A 45 -2.15 13.93 8.88
CA GLU A 45 -2.58 15.35 8.89
C GLU A 45 -4.04 15.52 8.46
N ARG A 46 -4.46 14.83 7.39
CA ARG A 46 -5.75 15.07 6.72
C ARG A 46 -6.89 14.19 7.20
N SER A 47 -6.60 13.19 8.03
CA SER A 47 -7.57 12.19 8.46
C SER A 47 -8.64 12.69 9.43
N GLY A 48 -8.60 13.96 9.85
CA GLY A 48 -9.58 14.53 10.78
C GLY A 48 -9.54 13.88 12.17
N GLY A 49 -8.37 13.43 12.60
CA GLY A 49 -8.17 12.76 13.89
C GLY A 49 -8.36 11.24 13.87
N ALA A 50 -8.53 10.62 12.69
CA ALA A 50 -8.55 9.16 12.62
C ALA A 50 -7.17 8.58 12.98
N ARG A 51 -7.18 7.41 13.64
CA ARG A 51 -5.96 6.66 13.92
C ARG A 51 -5.36 6.11 12.63
N VAL A 52 -4.08 6.35 12.39
CA VAL A 52 -3.34 5.86 11.22
C VAL A 52 -2.17 4.99 11.67
N GLU A 53 -2.32 3.69 11.47
CA GLU A 53 -1.32 2.65 11.69
C GLU A 53 -0.60 2.29 10.39
N THR A 54 0.60 1.74 10.51
CA THR A 54 1.43 1.34 9.37
C THR A 54 2.02 -0.04 9.60
N GLY A 55 2.30 -0.75 8.49
CA GLY A 55 3.27 -1.86 8.51
C GLY A 55 4.71 -1.35 8.54
N GLU A 56 5.65 -2.23 8.19
CA GLU A 56 7.06 -1.91 8.01
C GLU A 56 7.43 -2.03 6.53
N PHE A 57 7.94 -0.94 5.93
CA PHE A 57 8.24 -0.92 4.50
C PHE A 57 9.33 -1.93 4.16
N GLY A 58 9.06 -2.81 3.18
CA GLY A 58 10.03 -3.80 2.70
C GLY A 58 10.22 -5.02 3.59
N ALA A 59 9.58 -5.06 4.76
CA ALA A 59 9.53 -6.25 5.59
C ALA A 59 8.55 -7.28 5.03
N MET A 60 8.83 -8.56 5.28
CA MET A 60 7.81 -9.62 5.14
C MET A 60 6.80 -9.46 6.27
N MET A 61 5.51 -9.48 5.94
CA MET A 61 4.43 -9.20 6.88
C MET A 61 3.28 -10.19 6.70
N ASP A 62 2.70 -10.62 7.82
CA ASP A 62 1.41 -11.29 7.87
C ASP A 62 0.35 -10.25 8.26
N VAL A 63 -0.59 -9.97 7.34
CA VAL A 63 -1.63 -8.93 7.53
C VAL A 63 -2.97 -9.61 7.75
N GLU A 64 -3.47 -9.56 8.98
CA GLU A 64 -4.81 -10.02 9.31
C GLU A 64 -5.85 -8.93 9.01
N LEU A 65 -6.94 -9.30 8.33
CA LEU A 65 -8.08 -8.41 8.12
C LEU A 65 -9.42 -9.16 8.20
N VAL A 66 -10.43 -8.46 8.72
CA VAL A 66 -11.84 -8.85 8.59
C VAL A 66 -12.49 -7.88 7.62
N ASN A 67 -12.79 -8.34 6.41
CA ASN A 67 -13.45 -7.51 5.39
C ASN A 67 -14.98 -7.57 5.55
N ALA A 68 -15.54 -6.64 6.33
CA ALA A 68 -16.97 -6.54 6.57
C ALA A 68 -17.71 -5.93 5.37
N GLY A 69 -18.41 -6.76 4.58
CA GLY A 69 -19.14 -6.36 3.38
C GLY A 69 -19.22 -7.50 2.35
N PRO A 70 -18.13 -7.89 1.68
CA PRO A 70 -16.88 -7.15 1.57
C PRO A 70 -17.03 -5.97 0.61
N VAL A 71 -16.36 -4.85 0.91
CA VAL A 71 -16.26 -3.71 -0.01
C VAL A 71 -14.79 -3.50 -0.32
N THR A 72 -14.44 -3.62 -1.60
CA THR A 72 -13.08 -3.41 -2.09
C THR A 72 -13.11 -2.37 -3.20
N LEU A 73 -12.33 -1.31 -3.05
CA LEU A 73 -12.20 -0.26 -4.04
C LEU A 73 -10.74 -0.18 -4.48
N ILE A 74 -10.51 -0.17 -5.79
CA ILE A 74 -9.20 0.09 -6.39
C ILE A 74 -9.19 1.54 -6.83
N LEU A 75 -8.19 2.29 -6.41
CA LEU A 75 -7.98 3.68 -6.79
C LEU A 75 -6.69 3.76 -7.60
N GLU A 76 -6.81 4.16 -8.86
CA GLU A 76 -5.70 4.45 -9.79
C GLU A 76 -5.90 5.87 -10.32
N ARG A 77 -4.80 6.57 -10.60
CA ARG A 77 -4.84 7.93 -11.18
C ARG A 77 -4.43 7.87 -12.63
#